data_AF-A0A086ASE1-F1
#
_entry.id   AF-A0A086ASE1-F1
#
_cell.length_a   1.000
_cell.length_b   1.000
_cell.length_c   1.000
_cell.angle_alpha   90.00
_cell.angle_beta   90.00
_cell.angle_gamma   90.00
#
_symmetry.space_group_name_H-M   'P 1'
#
loop_
_entity.id
_entity.type
_entity.pdbx_description
1 polymer ?
#
loop_
_entity_poly.entity_id
_entity_poly.type
_entity_poly.pdbx_seq_one_letter_code
_entity_poly.pdbx_strand_id
1 'polypeptide(L)'
;MQFVKFKRPLGLLSLMSVLAFSSCSTDDDGEMAVNDSAVITVENIIEGKSLSQSGTFQNAGSSPVLNPGESTSFSFYAGKGQTISFAAMYGNSNDLFFAPANPGIKLYQDNGDPVTGNVSSQIRLWDNGTRVNQPTGPAVTHPGDTEATPKNIIEVALSTPASQLLKAELTFEGGTKFTLKLTNTSGGTANETPISAGVWTVSHSSGSTLVKEDPIFTPGKLSANGLTDLAETGKVTALTQYLTGITGPNSPFSPVLVVVYSGNESPVFKTGENDRGQGLKELSQQGNADVLANFLKTKSGVKEVFVLKDPANTVLKPRIDGKNGGKVSQTISARKGDRIALVTMYGQSNDWFAATTNNGVDGSTRGDISSIMGLFDSGTLVSSYPGAHIGSQPAQTESLPVQQLANPNPFNTLPSLPQMIKVTIQ
;
A
#
# COMPACT_ATOMS: atom_id res chain seq x y z
N MET A 1 -38.52 67.02 29.39
CA MET A 1 -37.83 67.22 30.69
C MET A 1 -36.33 67.07 30.46
N GLN A 2 -35.51 67.98 31.01
CA GLN A 2 -34.04 67.84 31.22
C GLN A 2 -33.17 67.58 29.95
N PHE A 3 -31.86 67.81 29.86
CA PHE A 3 -30.86 68.74 30.46
C PHE A 3 -29.59 68.62 29.55
N VAL A 4 -28.61 69.54 29.45
CA VAL A 4 -28.35 70.86 30.06
C VAL A 4 -27.54 71.75 29.07
N LYS A 5 -27.23 73.01 29.39
CA LYS A 5 -26.34 73.91 28.58
C LYS A 5 -24.86 73.71 28.91
N PHE A 6 -23.93 74.02 27.99
CA PHE A 6 -22.94 75.12 28.18
C PHE A 6 -22.16 75.46 26.91
N LYS A 7 -21.60 76.68 26.84
CA LYS A 7 -20.76 77.19 25.73
C LYS A 7 -19.28 77.29 26.15
N ARG A 8 -18.40 77.31 25.13
CA ARG A 8 -16.94 77.61 25.10
C ARG A 8 -16.61 79.04 25.64
N PRO A 9 -15.35 79.60 25.68
CA PRO A 9 -14.11 79.16 25.01
C PRO A 9 -12.71 79.47 25.65
N LEU A 10 -11.66 79.12 24.89
CA LEU A 10 -10.40 79.87 24.65
C LEU A 10 -9.17 79.64 25.55
N GLY A 11 -8.02 79.40 24.90
CA GLY A 11 -6.68 79.34 25.50
C GLY A 11 -5.62 78.85 24.49
N LEU A 12 -4.89 79.78 23.86
CA LEU A 12 -3.75 79.48 22.98
C LEU A 12 -2.52 79.09 23.81
N LEU A 13 -1.66 78.22 23.28
CA LEU A 13 -0.24 78.52 23.15
C LEU A 13 0.41 77.71 22.01
N SER A 14 1.30 78.36 21.27
CA SER A 14 2.10 77.77 20.19
C SER A 14 3.57 77.93 20.54
N LEU A 15 4.41 76.93 20.28
CA LEU A 15 5.84 77.15 20.15
C LEU A 15 6.44 76.19 19.10
N MET A 16 7.07 76.78 18.09
CA MET A 16 7.86 76.11 17.05
C MET A 16 9.24 75.76 17.63
N SER A 17 9.81 74.60 17.25
CA SER A 17 11.25 74.33 17.36
C SER A 17 11.71 73.45 16.20
N VAL A 18 12.86 73.78 15.61
CA VAL A 18 13.35 73.24 14.33
C VAL A 18 14.39 72.13 14.55
N LEU A 19 14.49 71.25 13.56
CA LEU A 19 15.45 70.14 13.41
C LEU A 19 16.91 70.49 13.76
N ALA A 20 17.60 69.51 14.34
CA ALA A 20 19.05 69.36 14.22
C ALA A 20 19.37 67.89 13.92
N PHE A 21 20.03 67.62 12.80
CA PHE A 21 20.69 66.33 12.55
C PHE A 21 22.11 66.40 13.13
N SER A 22 22.54 65.36 13.83
CA SER A 22 23.95 65.12 14.14
C SER A 22 24.26 63.62 14.01
N SER A 23 25.53 63.31 13.72
CA SER A 23 26.01 62.02 13.25
C SER A 23 26.86 61.30 14.30
N CYS A 24 27.01 59.97 14.12
CA CYS A 24 27.92 59.08 14.87
C CYS A 24 27.49 58.78 16.33
N SER A 25 27.70 57.58 16.88
CA SER A 25 28.27 56.33 16.33
C SER A 25 28.05 55.18 17.32
N THR A 26 27.91 53.95 16.80
CA THR A 26 28.08 52.65 17.49
C THR A 26 27.20 52.40 18.73
N ASP A 27 26.33 51.40 18.65
CA ASP A 27 26.39 50.22 19.53
C ASP A 27 25.31 49.20 19.15
N ASP A 28 25.61 47.93 19.43
CA ASP A 28 24.89 46.70 19.09
C ASP A 28 23.34 46.75 19.20
N ASP A 29 22.67 47.02 18.08
CA ASP A 29 21.35 46.44 17.80
C ASP A 29 21.55 44.93 17.56
N GLY A 30 21.75 44.18 18.64
CA GLY A 30 21.87 42.74 18.60
C GLY A 30 20.63 42.15 17.92
N GLU A 31 20.83 41.45 16.80
CA GLU A 31 19.77 40.68 16.15
C GLU A 31 19.08 39.84 17.23
N MET A 32 17.81 40.18 17.52
CA MET A 32 17.01 39.37 18.43
C MET A 32 17.00 37.96 17.87
N ALA A 33 17.67 37.04 18.56
CA ALA A 33 17.84 35.67 18.12
C ALA A 33 16.47 35.04 17.88
N VAL A 34 16.04 35.05 16.61
CA VAL A 34 14.85 34.34 16.16
C VAL A 34 15.09 32.89 16.54
N ASN A 35 14.13 32.30 17.24
CA ASN A 35 14.34 30.98 17.80
C ASN A 35 14.41 29.97 16.65
N ASP A 36 15.64 29.62 16.23
CA ASP A 36 15.93 28.78 15.05
C ASP A 36 15.45 27.32 15.21
N SER A 37 14.93 27.00 16.39
CA SER A 37 14.26 25.76 16.71
C SER A 37 12.96 25.61 15.91
N ALA A 38 12.74 24.42 15.36
CA ALA A 38 11.46 23.98 14.81
C ALA A 38 11.18 22.54 15.21
N VAL A 39 9.91 22.15 15.23
CA VAL A 39 9.51 20.74 15.38
C VAL A 39 9.15 20.18 14.01
N ILE A 40 9.99 19.30 13.48
CA ILE A 40 9.63 18.49 12.32
C ILE A 40 8.82 17.28 12.77
N THR A 41 7.76 16.97 12.05
CA THR A 41 6.86 15.84 12.29
C THR A 41 6.67 15.06 11.01
N VAL A 42 6.73 13.73 11.10
CA VAL A 42 6.54 12.81 9.98
C VAL A 42 5.51 11.75 10.38
N GLU A 43 4.48 11.57 9.55
CA GLU A 43 3.34 10.67 9.78
C GLU A 43 3.15 9.76 8.57
N ASN A 44 2.98 8.45 8.79
CA ASN A 44 2.48 7.57 7.75
C ASN A 44 0.95 7.73 7.67
N ILE A 45 0.47 8.13 6.50
CA ILE A 45 -0.95 8.40 6.21
C ILE A 45 -1.53 7.47 5.14
N ILE A 46 -0.80 6.43 4.74
CA ILE A 46 -1.32 5.35 3.89
C ILE A 46 -2.52 4.71 4.58
N GLU A 47 -3.68 4.72 3.94
CA GLU A 47 -4.85 3.94 4.34
C GLU A 47 -4.64 2.48 3.93
N GLY A 48 -4.11 1.68 4.86
CA GLY A 48 -3.66 0.31 4.63
C GLY A 48 -4.78 -0.63 4.18
N LYS A 49 -4.48 -1.43 3.16
CA LYS A 49 -5.42 -2.33 2.50
C LYS A 49 -5.19 -3.81 2.85
N SER A 50 -6.24 -4.62 2.76
CA SER A 50 -6.19 -6.04 3.12
C SER A 50 -5.64 -6.93 2.00
N LEU A 51 -5.78 -6.49 0.74
CA LEU A 51 -5.33 -7.19 -0.46
C LEU A 51 -4.25 -6.38 -1.18
N SER A 52 -3.25 -7.07 -1.74
CA SER A 52 -2.23 -6.45 -2.60
C SER A 52 -2.75 -6.28 -4.03
N GLN A 53 -3.45 -7.30 -4.55
CA GLN A 53 -4.10 -7.29 -5.86
C GLN A 53 -5.48 -7.95 -5.79
N SER A 54 -6.36 -7.54 -6.70
CA SER A 54 -7.61 -8.23 -7.01
C SER A 54 -7.95 -8.04 -8.48
N GLY A 55 -8.72 -8.94 -9.07
CA GLY A 55 -9.24 -8.78 -10.41
C GLY A 55 -10.34 -9.77 -10.74
N THR A 56 -10.70 -9.83 -12.02
CA THR A 56 -11.65 -10.80 -12.57
C THR A 56 -10.95 -11.75 -13.53
N PHE A 57 -11.61 -12.87 -13.83
CA PHE A 57 -11.26 -13.76 -14.95
C PHE A 57 -12.53 -14.22 -15.66
N GLN A 58 -12.42 -14.57 -16.93
CA GLN A 58 -13.49 -15.11 -17.75
C GLN A 58 -12.89 -15.92 -18.91
N ASN A 59 -13.71 -16.66 -19.65
CA ASN A 59 -13.30 -17.22 -20.94
C ASN A 59 -13.00 -16.07 -21.93
N ALA A 60 -11.97 -16.23 -22.75
CA ALA A 60 -11.54 -15.26 -23.76
C ALA A 60 -12.33 -15.34 -25.08
N GLY A 61 -13.23 -16.31 -25.21
CA GLY A 61 -14.14 -16.47 -26.34
C GLY A 61 -15.31 -15.47 -26.35
N SER A 62 -16.33 -15.77 -27.16
CA SER A 62 -17.55 -14.94 -27.29
C SER A 62 -18.50 -15.02 -26.09
N SER A 63 -18.29 -15.99 -25.19
CA SER A 63 -19.00 -16.14 -23.91
C SER A 63 -18.00 -15.99 -22.77
N PRO A 64 -18.36 -15.34 -21.65
CA PRO A 64 -17.50 -15.28 -20.47
C PRO A 64 -17.41 -16.61 -19.71
N VAL A 65 -18.25 -17.58 -20.04
CA VAL A 65 -18.38 -18.91 -19.41
C VAL A 65 -17.30 -19.87 -19.92
N LEU A 66 -16.68 -20.62 -19.02
CA LEU A 66 -15.85 -21.77 -19.33
C LEU A 66 -16.72 -23.04 -19.40
N ASN A 67 -16.97 -23.53 -20.61
CA ASN A 67 -17.60 -24.83 -20.84
C ASN A 67 -16.59 -25.97 -20.59
N PRO A 68 -17.03 -27.24 -20.47
CA PRO A 68 -16.13 -28.38 -20.33
C PRO A 68 -15.03 -28.42 -21.39
N GLY A 69 -13.78 -28.59 -20.95
CA GLY A 69 -12.57 -28.57 -21.77
C GLY A 69 -11.93 -27.19 -21.96
N GLU A 70 -12.65 -26.09 -21.72
CA GLU A 70 -12.11 -24.74 -21.87
C GLU A 70 -11.22 -24.31 -20.70
N SER A 71 -10.38 -23.30 -20.93
CA SER A 71 -9.44 -22.76 -19.95
C SER A 71 -9.42 -21.24 -19.93
N THR A 72 -9.04 -20.67 -18.79
CA THR A 72 -8.62 -19.27 -18.67
C THR A 72 -7.36 -19.19 -17.82
N SER A 73 -6.63 -18.07 -17.92
CA SER A 73 -5.42 -17.82 -17.15
C SER A 73 -5.32 -16.34 -16.78
N PHE A 74 -4.81 -16.06 -15.59
CA PHE A 74 -4.47 -14.71 -15.15
C PHE A 74 -3.16 -14.70 -14.39
N SER A 75 -2.43 -13.59 -14.49
CA SER A 75 -1.14 -13.40 -13.80
C SER A 75 -1.26 -12.38 -12.68
N PHE A 76 -0.49 -12.59 -11.63
CA PHE A 76 -0.40 -11.73 -10.46
C PHE A 76 1.00 -11.83 -9.85
N TYR A 77 1.33 -10.95 -8.93
CA TYR A 77 2.58 -10.99 -8.18
C TYR A 77 2.35 -11.42 -6.73
N ALA A 78 3.25 -12.21 -6.16
CA ALA A 78 3.19 -12.59 -4.75
C ALA A 78 4.57 -12.94 -4.19
N GLY A 79 4.71 -12.74 -2.89
CA GLY A 79 5.85 -13.09 -2.07
C GLY A 79 5.52 -14.19 -1.05
N LYS A 80 6.53 -14.53 -0.24
CA LYS A 80 6.40 -15.57 0.79
C LYS A 80 5.32 -15.20 1.82
N GLY A 81 4.47 -16.17 2.15
CA GLY A 81 3.38 -16.00 3.12
C GLY A 81 2.10 -15.39 2.55
N GLN A 82 2.05 -15.00 1.28
CA GLN A 82 0.80 -14.60 0.61
C GLN A 82 0.06 -15.81 0.01
N THR A 83 -1.26 -15.68 -0.13
CA THR A 83 -2.15 -16.66 -0.77
C THR A 83 -2.88 -16.07 -1.98
N ILE A 84 -3.29 -16.93 -2.90
CA ILE A 84 -4.25 -16.63 -3.98
C ILE A 84 -5.59 -17.27 -3.62
N SER A 85 -6.67 -16.48 -3.63
CA SER A 85 -8.04 -16.98 -3.50
C SER A 85 -8.91 -16.47 -4.64
N PHE A 86 -9.90 -17.26 -5.05
CA PHE A 86 -10.78 -16.96 -6.18
C PHE A 86 -12.18 -17.55 -5.96
N ALA A 87 -13.18 -17.06 -6.71
CA ALA A 87 -14.51 -17.66 -6.75
C ALA A 87 -15.13 -17.59 -8.16
N ALA A 88 -15.84 -18.66 -8.57
CA ALA A 88 -16.67 -18.70 -9.78
C ALA A 88 -17.86 -19.67 -9.60
N MET A 89 -18.98 -19.39 -10.25
CA MET A 89 -20.22 -20.18 -10.16
C MET A 89 -20.06 -21.59 -10.74
N TYR A 90 -20.69 -22.57 -10.10
CA TYR A 90 -21.08 -23.84 -10.71
C TYR A 90 -22.40 -23.61 -11.45
N GLY A 91 -22.37 -23.48 -12.79
CA GLY A 91 -23.53 -23.03 -13.56
C GLY A 91 -24.76 -23.96 -13.53
N ASN A 92 -24.56 -25.28 -13.43
CA ASN A 92 -25.64 -26.27 -13.36
C ASN A 92 -26.18 -26.47 -11.94
N SER A 93 -26.29 -25.39 -11.16
CA SER A 93 -26.77 -25.37 -9.77
C SER A 93 -27.52 -24.06 -9.47
N ASN A 94 -28.20 -23.99 -8.34
CA ASN A 94 -28.95 -22.79 -7.96
C ASN A 94 -28.04 -21.67 -7.43
N ASP A 95 -27.08 -22.02 -6.55
CA ASP A 95 -26.18 -21.07 -5.89
C ASP A 95 -24.83 -21.70 -5.44
N LEU A 96 -24.36 -22.77 -6.08
CA LEU A 96 -23.06 -23.37 -5.75
C LEU A 96 -21.90 -22.63 -6.45
N PHE A 97 -20.73 -22.55 -5.80
CA PHE A 97 -19.54 -21.91 -6.35
C PHE A 97 -18.24 -22.65 -6.02
N PHE A 98 -17.30 -22.64 -6.97
CA PHE A 98 -15.94 -23.13 -6.78
C PHE A 98 -15.07 -22.07 -6.13
N ALA A 99 -14.35 -22.43 -5.08
CA ALA A 99 -13.30 -21.62 -4.47
C ALA A 99 -12.30 -22.52 -3.73
N PRO A 100 -11.02 -22.14 -3.59
CA PRO A 100 -10.12 -22.82 -2.66
C PRO A 100 -10.61 -22.63 -1.22
N ALA A 101 -10.26 -23.57 -0.33
CA ALA A 101 -10.51 -23.37 1.10
C ALA A 101 -9.72 -22.17 1.63
N ASN A 102 -10.32 -21.38 2.54
CA ASN A 102 -9.61 -20.29 3.21
C ASN A 102 -8.40 -20.83 4.01
N PRO A 103 -7.25 -20.15 4.02
CA PRO A 103 -7.05 -18.77 3.55
C PRO A 103 -6.66 -18.62 2.06
N GLY A 104 -6.98 -19.61 1.22
CA GLY A 104 -6.58 -19.67 -0.18
C GLY A 104 -5.32 -20.52 -0.39
N ILE A 105 -4.89 -20.61 -1.65
CA ILE A 105 -3.74 -21.41 -2.05
C ILE A 105 -2.45 -20.68 -1.66
N LYS A 106 -1.59 -21.32 -0.85
CA LYS A 106 -0.23 -20.83 -0.57
C LYS A 106 0.57 -20.73 -1.87
N LEU A 107 1.32 -19.63 -2.03
CA LEU A 107 2.12 -19.35 -3.23
C LEU A 107 3.59 -19.71 -3.08
N TYR A 108 4.06 -19.88 -1.84
CA TYR A 108 5.39 -20.39 -1.50
C TYR A 108 5.27 -21.47 -0.43
N GLN A 109 6.16 -22.45 -0.53
CA GLN A 109 6.39 -23.49 0.47
C GLN A 109 7.10 -22.89 1.69
N ASP A 110 7.06 -23.62 2.82
CA ASP A 110 7.65 -23.14 4.08
C ASP A 110 9.20 -23.01 3.97
N ASN A 111 9.85 -23.81 3.11
CA ASN A 111 11.27 -23.69 2.79
C ASN A 111 11.62 -22.44 1.94
N GLY A 112 10.63 -21.78 1.33
CA GLY A 112 10.81 -20.61 0.47
C GLY A 112 10.72 -20.87 -1.04
N ASP A 113 10.54 -22.11 -1.49
CA ASP A 113 10.36 -22.40 -2.92
C ASP A 113 8.95 -22.00 -3.40
N PRO A 114 8.79 -21.50 -4.64
CA PRO A 114 7.48 -21.17 -5.20
C PRO A 114 6.64 -22.43 -5.44
N VAL A 115 5.34 -22.36 -5.14
CA VAL A 115 4.39 -23.44 -5.44
C VAL A 115 4.06 -23.45 -6.92
N THR A 116 4.29 -24.58 -7.58
CA THR A 116 4.06 -24.76 -9.02
C THR A 116 3.39 -26.10 -9.33
N GLY A 117 2.82 -26.22 -10.52
CA GLY A 117 2.11 -27.42 -10.97
C GLY A 117 0.65 -27.47 -10.51
N ASN A 118 0.12 -28.68 -10.41
CA ASN A 118 -1.30 -28.93 -10.15
C ASN A 118 -1.65 -28.69 -8.66
N VAL A 119 -2.51 -27.71 -8.40
CA VAL A 119 -3.03 -27.35 -7.07
C VAL A 119 -4.52 -27.62 -6.90
N SER A 120 -5.14 -28.39 -7.82
CA SER A 120 -6.58 -28.67 -7.86
C SER A 120 -7.12 -29.30 -6.57
N SER A 121 -6.28 -30.03 -5.82
CA SER A 121 -6.63 -30.63 -4.52
C SER A 121 -7.00 -29.60 -3.44
N GLN A 122 -6.72 -28.32 -3.64
CA GLN A 122 -7.09 -27.22 -2.74
C GLN A 122 -8.47 -26.62 -3.08
N ILE A 123 -9.02 -26.93 -4.27
CA ILE A 123 -10.33 -26.44 -4.70
C ILE A 123 -11.44 -27.18 -3.95
N ARG A 124 -12.48 -26.44 -3.59
CA ARG A 124 -13.71 -26.91 -2.95
C ARG A 124 -14.93 -26.40 -3.70
N LEU A 125 -16.06 -27.03 -3.43
CA LEU A 125 -17.37 -26.56 -3.85
C LEU A 125 -18.12 -26.08 -2.61
N TRP A 126 -18.76 -24.93 -2.73
CA TRP A 126 -19.43 -24.24 -1.65
C TRP A 126 -20.87 -23.96 -2.04
N ASP A 127 -21.76 -24.03 -1.05
CA ASP A 127 -23.16 -23.59 -1.13
C ASP A 127 -23.25 -22.15 -0.59
N ASN A 128 -23.91 -21.25 -1.31
CA ASN A 128 -24.07 -19.85 -0.87
C ASN A 128 -25.10 -19.69 0.26
N GLY A 129 -26.04 -20.64 0.36
CA GLY A 129 -27.11 -20.67 1.34
C GLY A 129 -28.29 -19.74 1.04
N THR A 130 -28.42 -19.23 -0.19
CA THR A 130 -29.50 -18.31 -0.58
C THR A 130 -30.63 -18.98 -1.35
N ARG A 131 -30.37 -20.14 -1.96
CA ARG A 131 -31.35 -20.89 -2.76
C ARG A 131 -31.57 -22.31 -2.24
N VAL A 132 -32.77 -22.82 -2.52
CA VAL A 132 -33.14 -24.18 -2.12
C VAL A 132 -32.33 -25.18 -2.97
N ASN A 133 -31.53 -26.01 -2.30
CA ASN A 133 -30.73 -27.03 -2.97
C ASN A 133 -31.58 -28.06 -3.72
N GLN A 134 -31.10 -28.45 -4.91
CA GLN A 134 -31.64 -29.53 -5.73
C GLN A 134 -30.50 -30.31 -6.43
N PRO A 135 -30.73 -31.51 -6.99
CA PRO A 135 -29.71 -32.24 -7.74
C PRO A 135 -29.13 -31.40 -8.89
N THR A 136 -27.80 -31.25 -8.92
CA THR A 136 -27.08 -30.50 -9.96
C THR A 136 -27.22 -31.15 -11.34
N GLY A 137 -27.34 -30.35 -12.40
CA GLY A 137 -27.30 -30.86 -13.78
C GLY A 137 -27.87 -29.86 -14.81
N PRO A 138 -27.77 -30.19 -16.12
CA PRO A 138 -28.20 -29.28 -17.19
C PRO A 138 -29.71 -29.04 -17.28
N ALA A 139 -30.52 -29.77 -16.50
CA ALA A 139 -31.95 -29.55 -16.36
C ALA A 139 -32.32 -28.54 -15.25
N VAL A 140 -31.33 -28.04 -14.50
CA VAL A 140 -31.54 -27.05 -13.44
C VAL A 140 -31.89 -25.69 -14.05
N THR A 141 -33.09 -25.20 -13.74
CA THR A 141 -33.48 -23.80 -13.97
C THR A 141 -33.01 -22.95 -12.79
N HIS A 142 -31.79 -22.43 -12.87
CA HIS A 142 -31.20 -21.58 -11.84
C HIS A 142 -31.74 -20.13 -11.92
N PRO A 143 -31.79 -19.37 -10.81
CA PRO A 143 -31.34 -19.74 -9.46
C PRO A 143 -32.39 -20.50 -8.62
N GLY A 144 -33.55 -20.88 -9.19
CA GLY A 144 -34.59 -21.60 -8.45
C GLY A 144 -35.22 -20.81 -7.29
N ASP A 145 -35.85 -21.53 -6.37
CA ASP A 145 -36.56 -20.93 -5.23
C ASP A 145 -35.59 -20.38 -4.16
N THR A 146 -35.95 -19.25 -3.56
CA THR A 146 -35.20 -18.64 -2.46
C THR A 146 -35.40 -19.42 -1.16
N GLU A 147 -34.35 -19.57 -0.36
CA GLU A 147 -34.48 -20.07 1.01
C GLU A 147 -35.37 -19.15 1.86
N ALA A 148 -36.30 -19.72 2.63
CA ALA A 148 -37.21 -18.95 3.50
C ALA A 148 -36.46 -18.17 4.59
N THR A 149 -35.27 -18.65 4.97
CA THR A 149 -34.29 -17.95 5.80
C THR A 149 -32.90 -18.24 5.22
N PRO A 150 -32.09 -17.22 4.86
CA PRO A 150 -30.74 -17.45 4.36
C PRO A 150 -29.90 -18.31 5.30
N LYS A 151 -29.22 -19.30 4.73
CA LYS A 151 -28.31 -20.22 5.41
C LYS A 151 -26.89 -19.69 5.35
N ASN A 152 -26.03 -20.25 6.22
CA ASN A 152 -24.60 -19.95 6.18
C ASN A 152 -23.94 -20.70 5.02
N ILE A 153 -22.86 -20.12 4.49
CA ILE A 153 -22.00 -20.76 3.50
C ILE A 153 -21.37 -22.02 4.11
N ILE A 154 -21.51 -23.15 3.41
CA ILE A 154 -20.96 -24.46 3.80
C ILE A 154 -20.22 -25.12 2.64
N GLU A 155 -19.24 -25.95 2.96
CA GLU A 155 -18.60 -26.84 1.97
C GLU A 155 -19.58 -27.97 1.61
N VAL A 156 -19.71 -28.29 0.32
CA VAL A 156 -20.55 -29.37 -0.18
C VAL A 156 -19.75 -30.39 -0.99
N ALA A 157 -20.13 -31.66 -0.88
CA ALA A 157 -19.52 -32.76 -1.62
C ALA A 157 -20.52 -33.32 -2.64
N LEU A 158 -20.08 -33.43 -3.89
CA LEU A 158 -20.78 -34.15 -4.96
C LEU A 158 -20.14 -35.53 -5.18
N SER A 159 -20.75 -36.37 -6.02
CA SER A 159 -20.18 -37.67 -6.38
C SER A 159 -18.84 -37.55 -7.11
N THR A 160 -18.67 -36.48 -7.89
CA THR A 160 -17.38 -36.09 -8.48
C THR A 160 -16.73 -34.98 -7.62
N PRO A 161 -15.51 -35.17 -7.08
CA PRO A 161 -14.83 -34.15 -6.29
C PRO A 161 -14.58 -32.85 -7.06
N ALA A 162 -14.68 -31.69 -6.39
CA ALA A 162 -14.46 -30.38 -7.00
C ALA A 162 -13.09 -30.25 -7.72
N SER A 163 -12.06 -30.91 -7.18
CA SER A 163 -10.71 -31.00 -7.75
C SER A 163 -10.60 -31.77 -9.07
N GLN A 164 -11.65 -32.50 -9.46
CA GLN A 164 -11.78 -33.16 -10.77
C GLN A 164 -12.68 -32.36 -11.73
N LEU A 165 -13.49 -31.42 -11.23
CA LEU A 165 -14.38 -30.57 -12.03
C LEU A 165 -13.71 -29.27 -12.47
N LEU A 166 -12.88 -28.69 -11.61
CA LEU A 166 -12.09 -27.50 -11.88
C LEU A 166 -10.61 -27.78 -11.59
N LYS A 167 -9.82 -27.93 -12.65
CA LYS A 167 -8.36 -28.09 -12.54
C LYS A 167 -7.70 -26.73 -12.41
N ALA A 168 -6.81 -26.60 -11.43
CA ALA A 168 -6.02 -25.41 -11.14
C ALA A 168 -4.51 -25.71 -11.24
N GLU A 169 -3.78 -24.94 -12.03
CA GLU A 169 -2.34 -25.11 -12.28
C GLU A 169 -1.59 -23.78 -12.10
N LEU A 170 -0.59 -23.77 -11.22
CA LEU A 170 0.28 -22.60 -10.99
C LEU A 170 1.59 -22.72 -11.77
N THR A 171 1.93 -21.66 -12.50
CA THR A 171 3.27 -21.43 -13.06
C THR A 171 3.92 -20.29 -12.30
N PHE A 172 5.19 -20.44 -11.95
CA PHE A 172 6.04 -19.35 -11.46
C PHE A 172 6.87 -18.83 -12.65
N GLU A 173 6.65 -17.57 -13.01
CA GLU A 173 7.22 -16.91 -14.20
C GLU A 173 8.57 -16.24 -13.92
N GLY A 174 9.09 -16.38 -12.69
CA GLY A 174 10.30 -15.69 -12.21
C GLY A 174 10.00 -14.38 -11.48
N GLY A 175 11.02 -13.88 -10.78
CA GLY A 175 10.87 -12.75 -9.85
C GLY A 175 9.84 -13.10 -8.78
N THR A 176 8.71 -12.40 -8.77
CA THR A 176 7.58 -12.67 -7.87
C THR A 176 6.28 -12.94 -8.63
N LYS A 177 6.37 -13.19 -9.94
CA LYS A 177 5.20 -13.34 -10.82
C LYS A 177 4.74 -14.79 -10.89
N PHE A 178 3.43 -14.98 -10.77
CA PHE A 178 2.75 -16.24 -10.98
C PHE A 178 1.69 -16.10 -12.07
N THR A 179 1.36 -17.22 -12.70
CA THR A 179 0.18 -17.39 -13.56
C THR A 179 -0.64 -18.54 -13.00
N LEU A 180 -1.92 -18.31 -12.69
CA LEU A 180 -2.87 -19.37 -12.38
C LEU A 180 -3.70 -19.68 -13.62
N LYS A 181 -3.61 -20.92 -14.10
CA LYS A 181 -4.49 -21.47 -15.13
C LYS A 181 -5.63 -22.24 -14.47
N LEU A 182 -6.86 -21.94 -14.89
CA LEU A 182 -8.06 -22.67 -14.52
C LEU A 182 -8.61 -23.38 -15.77
N THR A 183 -8.88 -24.69 -15.67
CA THR A 183 -9.44 -25.51 -16.75
C THR A 183 -10.71 -26.20 -16.24
N ASN A 184 -11.83 -26.05 -16.96
CA ASN A 184 -13.04 -26.81 -16.66
C ASN A 184 -12.84 -28.26 -17.12
N THR A 185 -12.71 -29.18 -16.17
CA THR A 185 -12.50 -30.62 -16.42
C THR A 185 -13.73 -31.46 -16.09
N SER A 186 -14.90 -30.84 -15.92
CA SER A 186 -16.15 -31.53 -15.57
C SER A 186 -16.76 -32.38 -16.70
N GLY A 187 -16.24 -32.28 -17.93
CA GLY A 187 -16.77 -32.96 -19.12
C GLY A 187 -16.77 -34.48 -19.01
N GLY A 188 -17.92 -35.11 -19.30
CA GLY A 188 -18.11 -36.55 -19.19
C GLY A 188 -18.19 -37.09 -17.76
N THR A 189 -18.18 -36.22 -16.74
CA THR A 189 -18.39 -36.62 -15.33
C THR A 189 -19.88 -36.62 -14.98
N ALA A 190 -20.24 -37.21 -13.84
CA ALA A 190 -21.61 -37.15 -13.32
C ALA A 190 -22.04 -35.74 -12.87
N ASN A 191 -21.10 -34.79 -12.80
CA ASN A 191 -21.31 -33.41 -12.37
C ASN A 191 -20.78 -32.42 -13.42
N GLU A 192 -21.03 -32.71 -14.71
CA GLU A 192 -20.71 -31.80 -15.80
C GLU A 192 -21.42 -30.45 -15.64
N THR A 193 -20.65 -29.36 -15.75
CA THR A 193 -21.16 -27.99 -15.56
C THR A 193 -20.39 -26.97 -16.38
N PRO A 194 -21.04 -25.92 -16.91
CA PRO A 194 -20.35 -24.67 -17.21
C PRO A 194 -19.86 -24.00 -15.92
N ILE A 195 -18.81 -23.18 -16.03
CA ILE A 195 -18.25 -22.38 -14.93
C ILE A 195 -18.27 -20.91 -15.36
N SER A 196 -18.76 -20.01 -14.50
CA SER A 196 -18.88 -18.58 -14.87
C SER A 196 -17.53 -17.86 -14.94
N ALA A 197 -17.57 -16.59 -15.36
CA ALA A 197 -16.58 -15.61 -14.96
C ALA A 197 -16.46 -15.55 -13.42
N GLY A 198 -15.29 -15.16 -12.91
CA GLY A 198 -15.00 -15.15 -11.50
C GLY A 198 -14.15 -13.96 -11.05
N VAL A 199 -13.89 -13.90 -9.75
CA VAL A 199 -12.99 -12.94 -9.11
C VAL A 199 -11.77 -13.65 -8.55
N TRP A 200 -10.65 -12.94 -8.42
CA TRP A 200 -9.43 -13.42 -7.77
C TRP A 200 -8.80 -12.34 -6.89
N THR A 201 -8.01 -12.76 -5.89
CA THR A 201 -7.44 -11.91 -4.84
C THR A 201 -6.07 -12.42 -4.40
N VAL A 202 -5.11 -11.51 -4.19
CA VAL A 202 -3.83 -11.80 -3.51
C VAL A 202 -3.82 -11.07 -2.17
N SER A 203 -3.66 -11.82 -1.09
CA SER A 203 -3.63 -11.30 0.29
C SER A 203 -2.43 -10.37 0.53
N HIS A 204 -2.56 -9.36 1.42
CA HIS A 204 -1.36 -8.85 2.12
C HIS A 204 -0.97 -9.78 3.27
N SER A 205 0.33 -9.88 3.53
CA SER A 205 0.90 -10.51 4.73
C SER A 205 1.73 -9.50 5.53
N SER A 206 1.80 -9.71 6.84
CA SER A 206 2.69 -9.00 7.76
C SER A 206 3.52 -10.05 8.50
N GLY A 207 4.76 -10.25 8.04
CA GLY A 207 5.53 -11.43 8.40
C GLY A 207 4.84 -12.71 7.92
N SER A 208 4.54 -13.62 8.84
CA SER A 208 3.83 -14.88 8.57
C SER A 208 2.31 -14.79 8.67
N THR A 209 1.75 -13.64 9.06
CA THR A 209 0.31 -13.49 9.33
C THR A 209 -0.38 -12.76 8.18
N LEU A 210 -1.48 -13.30 7.68
CA LEU A 210 -2.30 -12.64 6.66
C LEU A 210 -3.09 -11.47 7.25
N VAL A 211 -3.23 -10.38 6.49
CA VAL A 211 -4.04 -9.22 6.91
C VAL A 211 -5.54 -9.54 6.83
N LYS A 212 -5.94 -10.40 5.89
CA LYS A 212 -7.28 -11.00 5.82
C LYS A 212 -7.19 -12.41 5.25
N GLU A 213 -7.70 -13.38 6.00
CA GLU A 213 -7.69 -14.81 5.63
C GLU A 213 -8.87 -15.18 4.71
N ASP A 214 -9.97 -14.44 4.78
CA ASP A 214 -11.25 -14.75 4.15
C ASP A 214 -11.72 -13.59 3.23
N PRO A 215 -10.98 -13.25 2.16
CA PRO A 215 -11.22 -12.04 1.37
C PRO A 215 -12.52 -12.07 0.57
N ILE A 216 -13.02 -13.24 0.19
CA ILE A 216 -14.21 -13.41 -0.67
C ILE A 216 -15.43 -13.86 0.14
N PHE A 217 -15.25 -14.82 1.05
CA PHE A 217 -16.33 -15.44 1.82
C PHE A 217 -15.80 -16.05 3.12
N THR A 218 -16.66 -16.19 4.13
CA THR A 218 -16.33 -16.83 5.42
C THR A 218 -17.21 -18.07 5.63
N PRO A 219 -16.65 -19.29 5.71
CA PRO A 219 -17.39 -20.50 6.07
C PRO A 219 -18.16 -20.33 7.39
N GLY A 220 -19.39 -20.81 7.45
CA GLY A 220 -20.24 -20.68 8.64
C GLY A 220 -20.80 -19.27 8.88
N LYS A 221 -20.73 -18.38 7.89
CA LYS A 221 -21.40 -17.06 7.88
C LYS A 221 -22.33 -16.94 6.67
N LEU A 222 -23.28 -16.01 6.72
CA LEU A 222 -24.11 -15.64 5.57
C LEU A 222 -23.25 -15.05 4.44
N SER A 223 -23.71 -15.21 3.20
CA SER A 223 -23.16 -14.52 2.03
C SER A 223 -23.20 -12.99 2.20
N ALA A 224 -22.20 -12.32 1.64
CA ALA A 224 -21.99 -10.89 1.77
C ALA A 224 -21.31 -10.30 0.52
N ASN A 225 -21.21 -8.97 0.46
CA ASN A 225 -20.35 -8.24 -0.47
C ASN A 225 -20.56 -8.56 -1.97
N GLY A 226 -21.75 -9.01 -2.37
CA GLY A 226 -22.05 -9.36 -3.78
C GLY A 226 -21.66 -10.78 -4.20
N LEU A 227 -21.26 -11.66 -3.26
CA LEU A 227 -20.99 -13.07 -3.58
C LEU A 227 -22.23 -13.82 -4.07
N THR A 228 -23.43 -13.49 -3.59
CA THR A 228 -24.69 -14.09 -4.06
C THR A 228 -24.95 -13.82 -5.53
N ASP A 229 -24.67 -12.61 -6.04
CA ASP A 229 -24.81 -12.30 -7.47
C ASP A 229 -23.90 -13.19 -8.34
N LEU A 230 -22.70 -13.49 -7.84
CA LEU A 230 -21.76 -14.41 -8.46
C LEU A 230 -22.27 -15.85 -8.38
N ALA A 231 -22.68 -16.32 -7.21
CA ALA A 231 -23.09 -17.69 -6.98
C ALA A 231 -24.40 -18.07 -7.71
N GLU A 232 -25.34 -17.15 -7.85
CA GLU A 232 -26.65 -17.40 -8.48
C GLU A 232 -26.65 -17.15 -10.00
N THR A 233 -25.83 -16.21 -10.48
CA THR A 233 -25.92 -15.69 -11.87
C THR A 233 -24.58 -15.47 -12.56
N GLY A 234 -23.45 -15.79 -11.93
CA GLY A 234 -22.11 -15.55 -12.46
C GLY A 234 -21.70 -14.06 -12.57
N LYS A 235 -22.47 -13.15 -11.97
CA LYS A 235 -22.21 -11.69 -12.03
C LYS A 235 -21.18 -11.28 -10.99
N VAL A 236 -20.04 -10.77 -11.46
CA VAL A 236 -18.90 -10.40 -10.61
C VAL A 236 -18.91 -8.94 -10.12
N THR A 237 -19.82 -8.09 -10.59
CA THR A 237 -19.73 -6.62 -10.46
C THR A 237 -19.65 -6.13 -9.01
N ALA A 238 -20.61 -6.50 -8.17
CA ALA A 238 -20.67 -6.04 -6.77
C ALA A 238 -19.48 -6.54 -5.95
N LEU A 239 -19.09 -7.81 -6.14
CA LEU A 239 -17.93 -8.40 -5.49
C LEU A 239 -16.61 -7.77 -5.95
N THR A 240 -16.47 -7.47 -7.25
CA THR A 240 -15.31 -6.75 -7.80
C THR A 240 -15.19 -5.35 -7.20
N GLN A 241 -16.30 -4.64 -7.02
CA GLN A 241 -16.31 -3.32 -6.39
C GLN A 241 -15.84 -3.40 -4.92
N TYR A 242 -16.33 -4.38 -4.16
CA TYR A 242 -15.88 -4.62 -2.78
C TYR A 242 -14.39 -4.93 -2.71
N LEU A 243 -13.92 -5.92 -3.48
CA LEU A 243 -12.53 -6.37 -3.50
C LEU A 243 -11.57 -5.24 -3.92
N THR A 244 -11.95 -4.44 -4.90
CA THR A 244 -11.19 -3.24 -5.30
C THR A 244 -11.08 -2.23 -4.15
N GLY A 245 -12.15 -2.01 -3.38
CA GLY A 245 -12.15 -1.10 -2.23
C GLY A 245 -11.21 -1.50 -1.09
N ILE A 246 -10.93 -2.80 -0.95
CA ILE A 246 -9.99 -3.36 0.05
C ILE A 246 -8.62 -3.75 -0.55
N THR A 247 -8.34 -3.36 -1.80
CA THR A 247 -7.06 -3.59 -2.49
C THR A 247 -6.24 -2.31 -2.57
N GLY A 248 -4.91 -2.41 -2.39
CA GLY A 248 -3.98 -1.28 -2.53
C GLY A 248 -2.75 -1.39 -1.62
N PRO A 249 -2.06 -0.27 -1.31
CA PRO A 249 -0.85 -0.29 -0.50
C PRO A 249 -1.13 -0.64 0.97
N ASN A 250 -0.14 -1.25 1.63
CA ASN A 250 -0.14 -1.48 3.08
C ASN A 250 1.27 -1.33 3.67
N SER A 251 2.04 -0.36 3.16
CA SER A 251 3.45 -0.21 3.49
C SER A 251 3.66 0.54 4.82
N PRO A 252 4.52 0.03 5.71
CA PRO A 252 5.18 0.89 6.68
C PRO A 252 6.24 1.77 6.00
N PHE A 253 6.67 2.82 6.68
CA PHE A 253 7.95 3.48 6.41
C PHE A 253 8.94 3.12 7.52
N SER A 254 10.22 2.97 7.17
CA SER A 254 11.28 2.66 8.14
C SER A 254 11.46 3.76 9.21
N PRO A 255 12.41 3.61 10.16
CA PRO A 255 12.99 4.76 10.83
C PRO A 255 13.37 5.86 9.83
N VAL A 256 13.08 7.09 10.23
CA VAL A 256 13.13 8.25 9.35
C VAL A 256 14.42 9.03 9.62
N LEU A 257 15.23 9.20 8.59
CA LEU A 257 16.46 10.00 8.64
C LEU A 257 16.14 11.47 8.35
N VAL A 258 16.40 12.35 9.31
CA VAL A 258 16.36 13.82 9.14
C VAL A 258 17.77 14.37 9.15
N VAL A 259 18.09 15.26 8.22
CA VAL A 259 19.41 15.91 8.07
C VAL A 259 19.24 17.40 7.91
N VAL A 260 19.89 18.19 8.77
CA VAL A 260 20.04 19.64 8.60
C VAL A 260 21.46 19.92 8.12
N TYR A 261 21.62 20.67 7.03
CA TYR A 261 22.93 20.96 6.45
C TYR A 261 22.98 22.32 5.73
N SER A 262 24.18 22.85 5.49
CA SER A 262 24.43 24.05 4.69
C SER A 262 24.91 23.69 3.28
N GLY A 263 24.45 24.42 2.26
CA GLY A 263 24.84 24.23 0.86
C GLY A 263 23.71 23.72 -0.02
N ASN A 264 23.96 23.64 -1.33
CA ASN A 264 22.87 23.48 -2.33
C ASN A 264 22.67 22.04 -2.84
N GLU A 265 23.56 21.10 -2.52
CA GLU A 265 23.46 19.69 -2.92
C GLU A 265 23.12 18.80 -1.73
N SER A 266 22.27 17.78 -1.92
CA SER A 266 21.95 16.82 -0.87
C SER A 266 23.19 15.98 -0.50
N PRO A 267 23.57 15.90 0.79
CA PRO A 267 24.66 15.03 1.22
C PRO A 267 24.25 13.55 1.20
N VAL A 268 22.95 13.24 1.07
CA VAL A 268 22.42 11.88 1.22
C VAL A 268 22.52 11.04 -0.06
N PHE A 269 22.06 11.58 -1.18
CA PHE A 269 22.09 10.92 -2.50
C PHE A 269 22.00 11.97 -3.60
N LYS A 270 22.16 11.55 -4.86
CA LYS A 270 21.94 12.41 -6.02
C LYS A 270 21.38 11.58 -7.18
N THR A 271 20.26 12.03 -7.72
CA THR A 271 19.61 11.39 -8.88
C THR A 271 20.57 11.35 -10.07
N GLY A 272 20.68 10.19 -10.74
CA GLY A 272 21.61 9.98 -11.84
C GLY A 272 23.04 9.61 -11.42
N GLU A 273 23.33 9.50 -10.12
CA GLU A 273 24.53 8.83 -9.59
C GLU A 273 24.12 7.50 -8.93
N ASN A 274 24.98 6.48 -8.98
CA ASN A 274 24.76 5.21 -8.26
C ASN A 274 24.82 5.44 -6.74
N ASP A 275 24.34 4.47 -5.95
CA ASP A 275 24.60 4.46 -4.50
C ASP A 275 26.11 4.62 -4.22
N ARG A 276 26.42 5.46 -3.23
CA ARG A 276 27.77 5.87 -2.90
C ARG A 276 28.48 4.91 -1.94
N GLY A 277 27.83 3.81 -1.52
CA GLY A 277 28.33 2.89 -0.49
C GLY A 277 28.39 3.54 0.89
N GLN A 278 27.53 4.53 1.14
CA GLN A 278 27.58 5.44 2.31
C GLN A 278 26.46 5.19 3.33
N GLY A 279 25.69 4.11 3.16
CA GLY A 279 24.57 3.73 4.04
C GLY A 279 23.18 3.88 3.43
N LEU A 280 23.03 4.45 2.22
CA LEU A 280 21.73 4.58 1.56
C LEU A 280 21.16 3.20 1.21
N LYS A 281 22.00 2.25 0.78
CA LYS A 281 21.63 0.86 0.54
C LYS A 281 21.04 0.19 1.79
N GLU A 282 21.70 0.33 2.95
CA GLU A 282 21.24 -0.23 4.22
C GLU A 282 19.92 0.42 4.67
N LEU A 283 19.75 1.72 4.41
CA LEU A 283 18.47 2.39 4.61
C LEU A 283 17.41 1.83 3.67
N SER A 284 17.65 1.83 2.35
CA SER A 284 16.64 1.51 1.34
C SER A 284 16.22 0.04 1.32
N GLN A 285 17.13 -0.89 1.64
CA GLN A 285 16.86 -2.33 1.63
C GLN A 285 16.36 -2.89 2.98
N GLN A 286 16.79 -2.30 4.09
CA GLN A 286 16.61 -2.87 5.44
C GLN A 286 15.93 -1.92 6.42
N GLY A 287 15.66 -0.68 6.01
CA GLY A 287 15.20 0.40 6.89
C GLY A 287 16.28 0.88 7.87
N ASN A 288 17.54 0.48 7.71
CA ASN A 288 18.63 0.79 8.62
C ASN A 288 19.32 2.12 8.28
N ALA A 289 18.75 3.21 8.75
CA ALA A 289 19.33 4.54 8.59
C ALA A 289 20.60 4.81 9.44
N ASP A 290 20.97 3.94 10.39
CA ASP A 290 22.04 4.25 11.36
C ASP A 290 23.44 4.31 10.69
N VAL A 291 23.68 3.53 9.64
CA VAL A 291 24.94 3.56 8.85
C VAL A 291 25.11 4.91 8.17
N LEU A 292 24.09 5.33 7.42
CA LEU A 292 24.05 6.60 6.70
C LEU A 292 24.12 7.80 7.66
N ALA A 293 23.40 7.72 8.78
CA ALA A 293 23.43 8.76 9.80
C ALA A 293 24.83 8.97 10.39
N ASN A 294 25.56 7.88 10.64
CA ASN A 294 26.92 7.96 11.18
C ASN A 294 27.91 8.53 10.16
N PHE A 295 27.78 8.17 8.88
CA PHE A 295 28.57 8.77 7.81
C PHE A 295 28.31 10.28 7.66
N LEU A 296 27.04 10.70 7.65
CA LEU A 296 26.66 12.11 7.49
C LEU A 296 27.19 13.00 8.62
N LYS A 297 27.26 12.51 9.87
CA LYS A 297 27.85 13.24 11.01
C LYS A 297 29.34 13.58 10.82
N THR A 298 30.04 12.93 9.87
CA THR A 298 31.44 13.24 9.53
C THR A 298 31.60 14.22 8.38
N LYS A 299 30.50 14.68 7.77
CA LYS A 299 30.55 15.56 6.59
C LYS A 299 30.57 17.04 6.97
N SER A 300 31.55 17.75 6.42
CA SER A 300 31.55 19.22 6.44
C SER A 300 30.25 19.76 5.86
N GLY A 301 29.66 20.75 6.53
CA GLY A 301 28.38 21.35 6.18
C GLY A 301 27.15 20.64 6.74
N VAL A 302 27.24 19.41 7.23
CA VAL A 302 26.13 18.78 7.98
C VAL A 302 26.13 19.31 9.42
N LYS A 303 24.97 19.77 9.89
CA LYS A 303 24.78 20.36 11.23
C LYS A 303 24.14 19.39 12.20
N GLU A 304 23.04 18.77 11.79
CA GLU A 304 22.28 17.82 12.61
C GLU A 304 21.87 16.60 11.81
N VAL A 305 21.82 15.44 12.48
CA VAL A 305 21.43 14.15 11.90
C VAL A 305 20.65 13.34 12.93
N PHE A 306 19.39 13.03 12.63
CA PHE A 306 18.51 12.28 13.52
C PHE A 306 17.94 11.04 12.82
N VAL A 307 17.92 9.91 13.52
CA VAL A 307 17.21 8.69 13.10
C VAL A 307 15.99 8.53 14.00
N LEU A 308 14.82 8.84 13.47
CA LEU A 308 13.57 8.87 14.20
C LEU A 308 12.88 7.51 14.12
N LYS A 309 12.76 6.82 15.25
CA LYS A 309 12.14 5.50 15.39
C LYS A 309 10.78 5.68 16.07
N ASP A 310 9.71 5.09 15.53
CA ASP A 310 8.39 5.10 16.16
C ASP A 310 8.50 4.41 17.53
N PRO A 311 8.13 5.04 18.66
CA PRO A 311 8.43 4.50 19.98
C PRO A 311 7.64 3.21 20.31
N ALA A 312 6.55 2.93 19.60
CA ALA A 312 5.74 1.73 19.81
C ALA A 312 6.06 0.61 18.81
N ASN A 313 6.54 0.94 17.60
CA ASN A 313 6.66 0.00 16.49
C ASN A 313 8.03 -0.01 15.80
N THR A 314 8.95 0.89 16.15
CA THR A 314 10.19 1.25 15.45
C THR A 314 9.98 1.85 14.05
N VAL A 315 9.03 1.33 13.28
CA VAL A 315 8.61 1.78 11.93
C VAL A 315 7.32 2.59 11.98
N LEU A 316 7.13 3.52 11.05
CA LEU A 316 5.85 4.22 10.88
C LEU A 316 4.85 3.28 10.17
N LYS A 317 4.01 2.57 10.93
CA LYS A 317 2.94 1.71 10.38
C LYS A 317 1.88 2.53 9.61
N PRO A 318 1.24 1.97 8.58
CA PRO A 318 0.11 2.61 7.91
C PRO A 318 -1.10 2.73 8.83
N ARG A 319 -2.09 3.52 8.42
CA ARG A 319 -3.41 3.59 9.05
C ARG A 319 -4.16 2.29 8.78
N ILE A 320 -4.88 1.78 9.78
CA ILE A 320 -5.66 0.53 9.69
C ILE A 320 -6.97 0.75 10.44
N ASP A 321 -8.10 0.39 9.83
CA ASP A 321 -9.46 0.48 10.41
C ASP A 321 -9.78 1.85 11.05
N GLY A 322 -9.39 2.94 10.37
CA GLY A 322 -9.58 4.31 10.84
C GLY A 322 -8.66 4.75 11.99
N LYS A 323 -7.73 3.90 12.44
CA LYS A 323 -6.69 4.28 13.41
C LYS A 323 -5.56 5.02 12.71
N ASN A 324 -5.00 6.04 13.38
CA ASN A 324 -3.83 6.76 12.90
C ASN A 324 -2.63 5.82 12.70
N GLY A 325 -1.83 6.11 11.67
CA GLY A 325 -0.56 5.45 11.43
C GLY A 325 0.53 5.91 12.40
N GLY A 326 1.72 5.32 12.27
CA GLY A 326 2.89 5.68 13.06
C GLY A 326 3.35 7.12 12.81
N LYS A 327 3.92 7.73 13.84
CA LYS A 327 4.28 9.15 13.88
C LYS A 327 5.56 9.36 14.68
N VAL A 328 6.44 10.20 14.15
CA VAL A 328 7.62 10.70 14.86
C VAL A 328 7.71 12.21 14.75
N SER A 329 8.28 12.83 15.79
CA SER A 329 8.55 14.27 15.85
C SER A 329 9.93 14.51 16.44
N GLN A 330 10.61 15.56 16.00
CA GLN A 330 11.96 15.93 16.44
C GLN A 330 12.12 17.45 16.45
N THR A 331 12.77 17.98 17.47
CA THR A 331 13.23 19.37 17.47
C THR A 331 14.53 19.47 16.66
N ILE A 332 14.56 20.39 15.70
CA ILE A 332 15.72 20.68 14.84
C ILE A 332 16.10 22.16 14.97
N SER A 333 17.37 22.48 14.74
CA SER A 333 17.88 23.86 14.66
C SER A 333 18.26 24.18 13.23
N ALA A 334 17.39 24.89 12.51
CA ALA A 334 17.51 25.14 11.08
C ALA A 334 17.18 26.60 10.74
N ARG A 335 18.17 27.30 10.15
CA ARG A 335 18.08 28.73 9.79
C ARG A 335 17.71 28.92 8.34
N LYS A 336 17.36 30.16 7.96
CA LYS A 336 17.32 30.55 6.55
C LYS A 336 18.68 30.31 5.89
N GLY A 337 18.70 29.70 4.71
CA GLY A 337 19.94 29.29 4.02
C GLY A 337 20.48 27.91 4.42
N ASP A 338 19.99 27.31 5.51
CA ASP A 338 20.16 25.89 5.75
C ASP A 338 19.17 25.08 4.91
N ARG A 339 19.42 23.78 4.81
CA ARG A 339 18.58 22.81 4.10
C ARG A 339 18.19 21.68 5.04
N ILE A 340 16.93 21.29 4.96
CA ILE A 340 16.38 20.12 5.65
C ILE A 340 16.10 19.05 4.59
N ALA A 341 16.80 17.93 4.70
CA ALA A 341 16.54 16.72 3.91
C ALA A 341 15.99 15.60 4.79
N LEU A 342 15.20 14.74 4.17
CA LEU A 342 14.42 13.70 4.83
C LEU A 342 14.42 12.44 3.97
N VAL A 343 14.71 11.26 4.54
CA VAL A 343 14.78 9.98 3.82
C VAL A 343 14.24 8.82 4.68
N THR A 344 13.44 7.94 4.07
CA THR A 344 12.91 6.73 4.73
C THR A 344 12.56 5.65 3.70
N MET A 345 12.86 4.37 3.98
CA MET A 345 12.47 3.25 3.11
C MET A 345 10.96 3.11 3.03
N TYR A 346 10.45 2.80 1.83
CA TYR A 346 9.10 2.30 1.61
C TYR A 346 9.12 0.78 1.85
N GLY A 347 8.68 0.35 3.04
CA GLY A 347 8.92 -1.01 3.56
C GLY A 347 8.30 -2.15 2.75
N GLN A 348 7.40 -1.87 1.81
CA GLN A 348 6.87 -2.86 0.87
C GLN A 348 7.69 -3.00 -0.44
N SER A 349 8.84 -2.34 -0.59
CA SER A 349 9.73 -2.48 -1.76
C SER A 349 10.97 -3.33 -1.47
N ASN A 350 11.77 -3.63 -2.50
CA ASN A 350 13.10 -4.23 -2.31
C ASN A 350 14.13 -3.18 -1.85
N ASP A 351 14.14 -2.01 -2.48
CA ASP A 351 15.11 -0.95 -2.21
C ASP A 351 14.59 0.48 -2.52
N TRP A 352 13.26 0.70 -2.46
CA TRP A 352 12.67 2.02 -2.68
C TRP A 352 12.61 2.84 -1.39
N PHE A 353 12.80 4.15 -1.51
CA PHE A 353 12.77 5.07 -0.40
C PHE A 353 12.03 6.38 -0.75
N ALA A 354 11.22 6.87 0.19
CA ALA A 354 10.67 8.21 0.12
C ALA A 354 11.74 9.21 0.57
N ALA A 355 11.94 10.29 -0.19
CA ALA A 355 12.88 11.34 0.16
C ALA A 355 12.43 12.73 -0.29
N THR A 356 13.00 13.77 0.32
CA THR A 356 12.84 15.16 -0.13
C THR A 356 13.50 15.37 -1.49
N THR A 357 12.72 15.82 -2.46
CA THR A 357 13.19 16.29 -3.78
C THR A 357 14.00 17.60 -3.65
N ASN A 358 14.56 18.08 -4.77
CA ASN A 358 15.15 19.42 -4.90
C ASN A 358 16.22 19.79 -3.85
N ASN A 359 16.98 18.79 -3.36
CA ASN A 359 17.95 18.96 -2.28
C ASN A 359 17.30 19.57 -1.02
N GLY A 360 16.14 19.06 -0.60
CA GLY A 360 15.45 19.47 0.63
C GLY A 360 14.62 20.76 0.50
N VAL A 361 14.30 21.35 1.64
CA VAL A 361 13.69 22.70 1.77
C VAL A 361 14.58 23.62 2.59
N ASP A 362 14.40 24.94 2.45
CA ASP A 362 15.09 25.94 3.27
C ASP A 362 14.73 25.80 4.76
N GLY A 363 15.70 25.96 5.65
CA GLY A 363 15.52 25.76 7.10
C GLY A 363 14.50 26.68 7.77
N SER A 364 14.18 27.83 7.16
CA SER A 364 13.10 28.73 7.62
C SER A 364 11.70 28.32 7.14
N THR A 365 11.57 27.25 6.35
CA THR A 365 10.25 26.73 5.92
C THR A 365 9.43 26.26 7.11
N ARG A 366 8.14 26.60 7.14
CA ARG A 366 7.16 26.18 8.15
C ARG A 366 5.85 25.78 7.46
N GLY A 367 5.05 24.96 8.12
CA GLY A 367 3.81 24.38 7.58
C GLY A 367 4.01 22.98 6.99
N ASP A 368 3.04 22.57 6.17
CA ASP A 368 3.04 21.27 5.49
C ASP A 368 3.99 21.30 4.29
N ILE A 369 4.94 20.37 4.25
CA ILE A 369 5.94 20.23 3.17
C ILE A 369 5.82 18.89 2.43
N SER A 370 4.71 18.17 2.59
CA SER A 370 4.53 16.82 2.02
C SER A 370 4.67 16.80 0.48
N SER A 371 4.35 17.91 -0.18
CA SER A 371 4.46 18.12 -1.63
C SER A 371 5.87 18.02 -2.20
N ILE A 372 6.92 18.20 -1.39
CA ILE A 372 8.31 18.05 -1.84
C ILE A 372 8.84 16.61 -1.71
N MET A 373 8.04 15.66 -1.25
CA MET A 373 8.44 14.25 -1.13
C MET A 373 8.29 13.51 -2.46
N GLY A 374 9.33 12.78 -2.86
CA GLY A 374 9.34 11.85 -3.99
C GLY A 374 9.64 10.42 -3.52
N LEU A 375 9.28 9.43 -4.33
CA LEU A 375 9.70 8.03 -4.14
C LEU A 375 10.82 7.73 -5.13
N PHE A 376 11.87 7.08 -4.66
CA PHE A 376 13.08 6.80 -5.41
C PHE A 376 13.40 5.31 -5.33
N ASP A 377 13.96 4.79 -6.41
CA ASP A 377 14.62 3.49 -6.48
C ASP A 377 16.13 3.74 -6.25
N SER A 378 16.76 2.95 -5.37
CA SER A 378 18.18 3.13 -5.06
C SER A 378 19.13 2.51 -6.10
N GLY A 379 18.60 1.70 -7.02
CA GLY A 379 19.36 1.02 -8.07
C GLY A 379 20.30 -0.06 -7.52
N THR A 380 19.95 -0.67 -6.38
CA THR A 380 20.80 -1.64 -5.69
C THR A 380 20.22 -3.05 -5.65
N LEU A 381 18.89 -3.20 -5.79
CA LEU A 381 18.19 -4.47 -5.98
C LEU A 381 17.18 -4.34 -7.13
N VAL A 382 17.06 -5.39 -7.93
CA VAL A 382 16.02 -5.48 -8.96
C VAL A 382 14.65 -5.29 -8.31
N SER A 383 13.95 -4.24 -8.75
CA SER A 383 12.59 -3.90 -8.36
C SER A 383 11.59 -5.06 -8.52
N SER A 384 10.61 -5.16 -7.62
CA SER A 384 9.48 -6.10 -7.71
C SER A 384 8.16 -5.47 -7.28
N TYR A 385 7.04 -6.18 -7.48
CA TYR A 385 5.72 -5.69 -7.06
C TYR A 385 5.69 -5.36 -5.56
N PRO A 386 5.20 -4.17 -5.14
CA PRO A 386 5.11 -3.78 -3.75
C PRO A 386 4.36 -4.76 -2.83
N GLY A 387 5.06 -5.30 -1.83
CA GLY A 387 4.53 -6.26 -0.85
C GLY A 387 4.59 -7.72 -1.30
N ALA A 388 5.24 -8.01 -2.43
CA ALA A 388 5.46 -9.35 -2.94
C ALA A 388 6.96 -9.71 -2.86
N HIS A 389 7.51 -9.94 -1.66
CA HIS A 389 8.93 -10.25 -1.45
C HIS A 389 9.23 -11.75 -1.41
N ILE A 390 10.37 -12.17 -1.96
CA ILE A 390 10.85 -13.58 -1.95
C ILE A 390 11.50 -13.95 -0.60
N GLY A 391 10.84 -13.63 0.52
CA GLY A 391 11.17 -14.12 1.86
C GLY A 391 12.66 -14.07 2.24
N SER A 392 13.30 -15.23 2.31
CA SER A 392 14.66 -15.43 2.83
C SER A 392 15.78 -15.31 1.80
N GLN A 393 15.47 -15.06 0.52
CA GLN A 393 16.48 -14.75 -0.49
C GLN A 393 16.41 -13.25 -0.79
N PRO A 394 17.53 -12.51 -0.73
CA PRO A 394 17.55 -11.13 -1.21
C PRO A 394 17.17 -11.11 -2.70
N ALA A 395 16.51 -10.04 -3.13
CA ALA A 395 16.32 -9.81 -4.55
C ALA A 395 17.67 -9.77 -5.28
N GLN A 396 17.66 -9.97 -6.60
CA GLN A 396 18.88 -9.91 -7.40
C GLN A 396 19.54 -8.52 -7.25
N THR A 397 20.83 -8.49 -6.96
CA THR A 397 21.59 -7.23 -6.88
C THR A 397 21.78 -6.60 -8.25
N GLU A 398 21.68 -5.28 -8.31
CA GLU A 398 22.04 -4.48 -9.48
C GLU A 398 22.89 -3.26 -9.06
N SER A 399 23.26 -2.42 -10.03
CA SER A 399 24.07 -1.22 -9.84
C SER A 399 23.65 -0.16 -10.87
N LEU A 400 22.43 0.34 -10.69
CA LEU A 400 21.85 1.41 -11.49
C LEU A 400 21.99 2.76 -10.76
N PRO A 401 21.90 3.90 -11.48
CA PRO A 401 21.81 5.20 -10.85
C PRO A 401 20.52 5.35 -10.03
N VAL A 402 20.60 6.05 -8.90
CA VAL A 402 19.42 6.41 -8.11
C VAL A 402 18.47 7.23 -8.98
N GLN A 403 17.20 6.82 -9.04
CA GLN A 403 16.20 7.40 -9.92
C GLN A 403 14.87 7.63 -9.20
N GLN A 404 14.16 8.70 -9.56
CA GLN A 404 12.80 8.91 -9.05
C GLN A 404 11.85 7.91 -9.73
N LEU A 405 11.09 7.16 -8.94
CA LEU A 405 10.18 6.16 -9.45
C LEU A 405 9.01 6.83 -10.19
N ALA A 406 8.73 6.37 -11.42
CA ALA A 406 7.55 6.77 -12.16
C ALA A 406 6.26 6.30 -11.45
N ASN A 407 5.15 7.02 -11.63
CA ASN A 407 3.83 6.60 -11.17
C ASN A 407 2.79 6.88 -12.26
N PRO A 408 2.22 5.88 -12.94
CA PRO A 408 2.36 4.43 -12.70
C PRO A 408 3.80 3.91 -12.82
N ASN A 409 4.15 2.92 -12.00
CA ASN A 409 5.40 2.17 -12.10
C ASN A 409 5.16 0.86 -12.91
N PRO A 410 6.18 0.04 -13.21
CA PRO A 410 6.02 -1.19 -14.00
C PRO A 410 5.07 -2.25 -13.40
N PHE A 411 4.68 -2.12 -12.13
CA PHE A 411 3.88 -3.11 -11.39
C PHE A 411 2.48 -2.61 -11.04
N ASN A 412 2.34 -1.36 -10.59
CA ASN A 412 1.08 -0.75 -10.17
C ASN A 412 1.10 0.78 -10.21
N THR A 413 -0.04 1.38 -9.88
CA THR A 413 -0.17 2.81 -9.56
C THR A 413 -0.28 2.96 -8.04
N LEU A 414 0.62 3.74 -7.44
CA LEU A 414 0.56 4.08 -6.02
C LEU A 414 -0.20 5.41 -5.81
N PRO A 415 -0.70 5.71 -4.60
CA PRO A 415 -1.08 7.07 -4.25
C PRO A 415 0.11 8.04 -4.42
N SER A 416 -0.16 9.32 -4.61
CA SER A 416 0.91 10.32 -4.62
C SER A 416 1.58 10.42 -3.24
N LEU A 417 2.84 10.84 -3.17
CA LEU A 417 3.60 10.88 -1.92
C LEU A 417 2.93 11.72 -0.82
N PRO A 418 2.32 12.89 -1.11
CA PRO A 418 1.52 13.65 -0.15
C PRO A 418 0.24 12.95 0.37
N GLN A 419 -0.13 11.80 -0.20
CA GLN A 419 -1.21 10.93 0.26
C GLN A 419 -0.68 9.68 0.99
N MET A 420 0.64 9.51 1.10
CA MET A 420 1.28 8.37 1.77
C MET A 420 2.09 8.80 2.99
N ILE A 421 2.86 9.89 2.87
CA ILE A 421 3.69 10.44 3.95
C ILE A 421 3.34 11.91 4.14
N LYS A 422 3.00 12.29 5.36
CA LYS A 422 2.80 13.69 5.73
C LYS A 422 4.03 14.20 6.47
N VAL A 423 4.52 15.37 6.08
CA VAL A 423 5.65 16.04 6.71
C VAL A 423 5.26 17.47 7.04
N THR A 424 5.48 17.91 8.28
CA THR A 424 5.13 19.26 8.75
C THR A 424 6.26 19.81 9.63
N ILE A 425 6.60 21.09 9.45
CA ILE A 425 7.57 21.81 10.28
C ILE A 425 6.83 22.93 11.02
N GLN A 426 6.94 22.98 12.34
CA GLN A 426 6.25 23.94 13.21
C GLN A 426 7.25 24.82 13.96
#